data_AF-A0A442SGA7-F1
#
_entry.id   AF-A0A442SGA7-F1
#
_cell.length_a   1.000
_cell.length_b   1.000
_cell.length_c   1.000
_cell.angle_alpha   90.00
_cell.angle_beta   90.00
_cell.angle_gamma   90.00
#
_symmetry.space_group_name_H-M   'P 1'
#
loop_
_entity.id
_entity.type
_entity.pdbx_description
1 polymer ?
#
loop_
_entity_poly.entity_id
_entity_poly.type
_entity_poly.pdbx_seq_one_letter_code
_entity_poly.pdbx_strand_id
1 'polypeptide(L)'
;MIMINIMDQYGRPISPSAALAQRLRAEREGSEEETVAPSTHRLACDAARTEGYFEGVAEGRKVGAAAEGKRFVDIVNGCNGNEATVLAAVDLALEFPEIPAAGCVGMAGKHFTNRARGSASLAMRDSQPDSLAVALSQLGA
;
A
#
# COMPACT_ATOMS: atom_id res chain seq x y z
N MET A 1 -65.05 12.04 29.97
CA MET A 1 -63.81 11.62 30.65
C MET A 1 -63.92 10.13 30.91
N ILE A 2 -63.30 9.30 30.06
CA ILE A 2 -63.39 7.83 30.15
C ILE A 2 -62.31 7.35 31.12
N MET A 3 -62.70 6.85 32.30
CA MET A 3 -61.76 6.21 33.23
C MET A 3 -61.48 4.79 32.74
N ILE A 4 -60.30 4.57 32.15
CA ILE A 4 -59.83 3.23 31.78
C ILE A 4 -59.37 2.54 33.06
N ASN A 5 -60.18 1.59 33.55
CA ASN A 5 -59.89 0.81 34.75
C ASN A 5 -59.04 -0.40 34.33
N ILE A 6 -57.76 -0.41 34.70
CA ILE A 6 -56.85 -1.51 34.38
C ILE A 6 -56.97 -2.55 35.49
N MET A 7 -57.38 -3.77 35.15
CA MET A 7 -57.56 -4.88 36.09
C MET A 7 -56.45 -5.92 35.94
N ASP A 8 -56.08 -6.59 37.03
CA ASP A 8 -55.13 -7.69 37.00
C ASP A 8 -55.77 -8.98 36.44
N GLN A 9 -54.95 -10.02 36.27
CA GLN A 9 -55.37 -11.35 35.81
C GLN A 9 -56.39 -12.04 36.75
N TYR A 10 -56.70 -11.45 37.91
CA TYR A 10 -57.69 -11.91 38.88
C TYR A 10 -58.87 -10.92 39.04
N GLY A 11 -59.00 -9.94 38.16
CA GLY A 11 -60.12 -8.99 38.12
C GLY A 11 -60.06 -7.91 39.21
N ARG A 12 -58.91 -7.67 39.84
CA ARG A 12 -58.74 -6.62 40.86
C ARG A 12 -58.28 -5.31 40.22
N PRO A 13 -58.83 -4.15 40.63
CA PRO A 13 -58.38 -2.87 40.10
C PRO A 13 -56.93 -2.61 40.51
N ILE A 14 -56.04 -2.52 39.53
CA ILE A 14 -54.63 -2.19 39.75
C ILE A 14 -54.57 -0.68 39.98
N SER A 15 -54.00 -0.25 41.10
CA SER A 15 -53.78 1.18 41.33
C SER A 15 -52.86 1.73 40.23
N PRO A 16 -53.06 2.98 39.78
CA PRO A 16 -52.20 3.59 38.75
C PRO A 16 -50.70 3.51 39.09
N SER A 17 -50.37 3.53 40.40
CA SER A 17 -49.02 3.36 40.93
C SER A 17 -48.43 1.97 40.74
N ALA A 18 -49.25 0.91 40.83
CA ALA A 18 -48.79 -0.47 40.66
C ALA A 18 -48.59 -0.83 39.17
N ALA A 19 -49.44 -0.29 38.29
CA ALA A 19 -49.26 -0.42 36.84
C ALA A 19 -48.00 0.32 36.35
N LEU A 20 -47.72 1.51 36.91
CA LEU A 20 -46.46 2.24 36.67
C LEU A 20 -45.24 1.48 37.21
N ALA A 21 -45.34 0.89 38.39
CA ALA A 21 -44.26 0.10 38.98
C ALA A 21 -43.95 -1.17 38.17
N GLN A 22 -44.97 -1.83 37.59
CA GLN A 22 -44.77 -2.96 36.68
C GLN A 22 -44.14 -2.53 35.35
N ARG A 23 -44.56 -1.40 34.79
CA ARG A 23 -43.93 -0.84 33.58
C ARG A 23 -42.48 -0.46 33.82
N LEU A 24 -42.17 0.22 34.92
CA LEU A 24 -40.81 0.57 35.29
C LEU A 24 -39.93 -0.66 35.57
N ARG A 25 -40.49 -1.76 36.07
CA ARG A 25 -39.77 -3.04 36.22
C ARG A 25 -39.52 -3.71 34.87
N ALA A 26 -40.51 -3.75 33.99
CA ALA A 26 -40.37 -4.30 32.64
C ALA A 26 -39.39 -3.47 31.78
N GLU A 27 -39.37 -2.15 31.93
CA GLU A 27 -38.38 -1.27 31.31
C GLU A 27 -36.98 -1.48 31.90
N ARG A 28 -36.87 -1.75 33.22
CA ARG A 28 -35.59 -2.08 33.87
C ARG A 28 -35.02 -3.44 33.43
N GLU A 29 -35.89 -4.43 33.22
CA GLU A 29 -35.51 -5.76 32.75
C GLU A 29 -35.23 -5.78 31.24
N GLY A 30 -35.83 -4.86 30.47
CA GLY A 30 -35.52 -4.64 29.05
C GLY A 30 -34.31 -3.75 28.78
N SER A 31 -33.76 -3.11 29.82
CA SER A 31 -32.56 -2.26 29.75
C SER A 31 -31.32 -2.92 30.35
N GLU A 32 -31.27 -4.26 30.40
CA GLU A 32 -30.00 -4.97 30.46
C GLU A 32 -29.35 -4.87 29.07
N GLU A 33 -28.95 -3.65 28.68
CA GLU A 33 -27.87 -3.49 27.72
C GLU A 33 -26.74 -4.35 28.25
N GLU A 34 -26.39 -5.40 27.50
CA GLU A 34 -25.26 -6.26 27.75
C GLU A 34 -24.01 -5.37 27.74
N THR A 35 -23.69 -4.77 28.90
CA THR A 35 -22.55 -3.90 29.07
C THR A 35 -21.33 -4.79 29.01
N VAL A 36 -20.82 -4.97 27.79
CA VAL A 36 -19.56 -5.63 27.51
C VAL A 36 -18.51 -4.97 28.41
N ALA A 37 -17.91 -5.76 29.31
CA ALA A 37 -16.92 -5.26 30.23
C ALA A 37 -15.84 -4.46 29.47
N PRO A 38 -15.36 -3.31 29.98
CA PRO A 38 -14.38 -2.49 29.26
C PRO A 38 -13.14 -3.26 28.78
N SER A 39 -12.75 -4.31 29.50
CA SER A 39 -11.67 -5.23 29.13
C SER A 39 -12.01 -6.08 27.90
N THR A 40 -13.22 -6.64 27.81
CA THR A 40 -13.64 -7.46 26.67
C THR A 40 -13.88 -6.61 25.42
N HIS A 41 -14.41 -5.39 25.59
CA HIS A 41 -14.49 -4.41 24.50
C HIS A 41 -13.11 -4.03 23.98
N ARG A 42 -12.13 -3.77 24.88
CA ARG A 42 -10.76 -3.45 24.48
C ARG A 42 -10.08 -4.60 23.73
N LEU A 43 -10.25 -5.84 24.20
CA LEU A 43 -9.75 -7.03 23.51
C LEU A 43 -10.38 -7.19 22.11
N ALA A 44 -11.69 -6.95 21.97
CA ALA A 44 -12.36 -6.97 20.68
C ALA A 44 -11.85 -5.87 19.74
N CYS A 45 -11.63 -4.65 20.24
CA CYS A 45 -11.04 -3.57 19.47
C CYS A 45 -9.61 -3.86 19.02
N ASP A 46 -8.78 -4.43 19.91
CA ASP A 46 -7.40 -4.79 19.59
C ASP A 46 -7.37 -5.92 18.55
N ALA A 47 -8.23 -6.93 18.68
CA ALA A 47 -8.38 -8.01 17.69
C ALA A 47 -8.81 -7.47 16.31
N ALA A 48 -9.86 -6.65 16.27
CA ALA A 48 -10.35 -6.04 15.02
C ALA A 48 -9.27 -5.16 14.35
N ARG A 49 -8.48 -4.43 15.14
CA ARG A 49 -7.36 -3.63 14.62
C ARG A 49 -6.27 -4.52 14.01
N THR A 50 -5.93 -5.64 14.65
CA THR A 50 -4.94 -6.56 14.10
C THR A 50 -5.41 -7.21 12.80
N GLU A 51 -6.67 -7.64 12.74
CA GLU A 51 -7.26 -8.23 11.54
C GLU A 51 -7.30 -7.24 10.39
N GLY A 52 -7.83 -6.03 10.62
CA GLY A 52 -7.86 -4.97 9.61
C GLY A 52 -6.45 -4.53 9.14
N TYR A 53 -5.43 -4.62 10.00
CA TYR A 53 -4.04 -4.38 9.60
C TYR A 53 -3.54 -5.43 8.60
N PHE A 54 -3.77 -6.72 8.86
CA PHE A 54 -3.35 -7.79 7.94
C PHE A 54 -4.09 -7.74 6.61
N GLU A 55 -5.39 -7.47 6.64
CA GLU A 55 -6.19 -7.27 5.43
C GLU A 55 -5.67 -6.07 4.63
N GLY A 56 -5.42 -4.93 5.29
CA GLY A 56 -4.87 -3.74 4.67
C GLY A 56 -3.50 -3.96 4.04
N VAL A 57 -2.61 -4.72 4.70
CA VAL A 57 -1.29 -5.07 4.13
C VAL A 57 -1.44 -6.00 2.93
N ALA A 58 -2.34 -6.99 3.00
CA ALA A 58 -2.56 -7.92 1.89
C ALA A 58 -3.11 -7.19 0.66
N GLU A 59 -4.05 -6.27 0.85
CA GLU A 59 -4.60 -5.44 -0.22
C GLU A 59 -3.56 -4.44 -0.76
N GLY A 60 -2.82 -3.77 0.13
CA GLY A 60 -1.73 -2.88 -0.24
C GLY A 60 -0.65 -3.59 -1.08
N ARG A 61 -0.32 -4.84 -0.77
CA ARG A 61 0.60 -5.66 -1.58
C ARG A 61 0.05 -5.94 -2.98
N LYS A 62 -1.25 -6.25 -3.12
CA LYS A 62 -1.87 -6.47 -4.43
C LYS A 62 -1.83 -5.21 -5.28
N VAL A 63 -2.18 -4.06 -4.69
CA VAL A 63 -2.15 -2.76 -5.37
C VAL A 63 -0.73 -2.38 -5.76
N GLY A 64 0.24 -2.55 -4.86
CA GLY A 64 1.66 -2.30 -5.14
C GLY A 64 2.20 -3.18 -6.27
N ALA A 65 1.89 -4.48 -6.26
CA ALA A 65 2.28 -5.40 -7.33
C ALA A 65 1.65 -5.02 -8.68
N ALA A 66 0.38 -4.59 -8.70
CA ALA A 66 -0.28 -4.12 -9.90
C ALA A 66 0.35 -2.82 -10.43
N ALA A 67 0.70 -1.88 -9.54
CA ALA A 67 1.38 -0.65 -9.91
C ALA A 67 2.78 -0.91 -10.51
N GLU A 68 3.54 -1.82 -9.91
CA GLU A 68 4.86 -2.20 -10.42
C GLU A 68 4.77 -2.96 -11.76
N GLY A 69 3.79 -3.86 -11.88
CA GLY A 69 3.49 -4.52 -13.15
C GLY A 69 3.17 -3.52 -14.26
N LYS A 70 2.36 -2.50 -13.96
CA LYS A 70 2.06 -1.40 -14.90
C LYS A 70 3.34 -0.63 -15.28
N ARG A 71 4.19 -0.31 -14.31
CA ARG A 71 5.47 0.38 -14.54
C ARG A 71 6.36 -0.38 -15.53
N PHE A 72 6.49 -1.71 -15.38
CA PHE A 72 7.28 -2.51 -16.32
C PHE A 72 6.65 -2.59 -17.71
N VAL A 73 5.32 -2.69 -17.81
CA VAL A 73 4.62 -2.63 -19.11
C VAL A 73 4.85 -1.30 -19.80
N ASP A 74 4.81 -0.19 -19.07
CA ASP A 74 5.08 1.15 -19.60
C ASP A 74 6.53 1.27 -20.11
N ILE A 75 7.50 0.63 -19.44
CA ILE A 75 8.89 0.55 -19.92
C ILE A 75 8.97 -0.23 -21.24
N VAL A 76 8.39 -1.43 -21.29
CA VAL A 76 8.41 -2.27 -22.50
C VAL A 76 7.79 -1.55 -23.69
N ASN A 77 6.64 -0.90 -23.49
CA ASN A 77 5.96 -0.12 -24.51
C ASN A 77 6.78 1.11 -24.93
N GLY A 78 7.37 1.82 -23.97
CA GLY A 78 8.20 3.00 -24.23
C GLY A 78 9.48 2.72 -25.02
N CYS A 79 10.00 1.50 -24.96
CA CYS A 79 11.20 1.11 -25.68
C CYS A 79 10.97 0.69 -27.15
N ASN A 80 9.72 0.68 -27.64
CA ASN A 80 9.36 0.41 -29.05
C ASN A 80 10.01 -0.86 -29.64
N GLY A 81 10.12 -1.94 -28.87
CA GLY A 81 10.70 -3.21 -29.34
C GLY A 81 12.23 -3.26 -29.39
N ASN A 82 12.95 -2.24 -28.91
CA ASN A 82 14.40 -2.32 -28.79
C ASN A 82 14.81 -3.09 -27.53
N GLU A 83 15.08 -4.39 -27.68
CA GLU A 83 15.43 -5.31 -26.59
C GLU A 83 16.59 -4.82 -25.71
N ALA A 84 17.63 -4.23 -26.30
CA ALA A 84 18.78 -3.71 -25.55
C ALA A 84 18.39 -2.50 -24.67
N THR A 85 17.45 -1.68 -25.14
CA THR A 85 16.94 -0.54 -24.38
C THR A 85 15.97 -0.98 -23.30
N VAL A 86 15.15 -2.01 -23.58
CA VAL A 86 14.25 -2.62 -22.58
C VAL A 86 15.06 -3.17 -21.42
N LEU A 87 16.09 -4.00 -21.68
CA LEU A 87 16.94 -4.58 -20.64
C LEU A 87 17.57 -3.50 -19.76
N ALA A 88 18.19 -2.48 -20.37
CA ALA A 88 18.79 -1.39 -19.63
C ALA A 88 17.77 -0.57 -18.81
N ALA A 89 16.56 -0.34 -19.36
CA ALA A 89 15.52 0.40 -18.67
C ALA A 89 14.93 -0.39 -17.49
N VAL A 90 14.82 -1.72 -17.63
CA VAL A 90 14.39 -2.61 -16.54
C VAL A 90 15.45 -2.66 -15.44
N ASP A 91 16.72 -2.80 -15.79
CA ASP A 91 17.83 -2.79 -14.81
C ASP A 91 17.84 -1.47 -14.02
N LEU A 92 17.70 -0.33 -14.71
CA LEU A 92 17.56 0.99 -14.07
C LEU A 92 16.34 1.09 -13.16
N ALA A 93 15.22 0.49 -13.55
CA ALA A 93 13.99 0.53 -12.76
C ALA A 93 14.08 -0.31 -11.47
N LEU A 94 14.86 -1.39 -11.49
CA LEU A 94 15.15 -2.25 -10.34
C LEU A 94 16.16 -1.60 -9.40
N GLU A 95 17.20 -0.98 -9.93
CA GLU A 95 18.24 -0.31 -9.13
C GLU A 95 17.72 0.98 -8.50
N PHE A 96 16.85 1.70 -9.21
CA PHE A 96 16.27 2.97 -8.77
C PHE A 96 14.74 2.96 -8.86
N PRO A 97 14.04 2.41 -7.85
CA PRO A 97 12.57 2.30 -7.86
C PRO A 97 11.86 3.66 -7.85
N GLU A 98 12.53 4.70 -7.36
CA GLU A 98 12.05 6.09 -7.32
C GLU A 98 11.84 6.69 -8.73
N ILE A 99 12.52 6.15 -9.74
CA ILE A 99 12.54 6.73 -11.08
C ILE A 99 11.31 6.28 -11.87
N PRO A 100 10.53 7.20 -12.48
CA PRO A 100 9.37 6.81 -13.28
C PRO A 100 9.80 6.08 -14.57
N ALA A 101 8.92 5.22 -15.10
CA ALA A 101 9.17 4.45 -16.33
C ALA A 101 9.72 5.30 -17.49
N ALA A 102 9.13 6.48 -17.72
CA ALA A 102 9.59 7.41 -18.77
C ALA A 102 11.03 7.90 -18.55
N GLY A 103 11.45 8.08 -17.29
CA GLY A 103 12.81 8.43 -16.92
C GLY A 103 13.79 7.29 -17.21
N CYS A 104 13.43 6.06 -16.84
CA CYS A 104 14.21 4.85 -17.14
C CYS A 104 14.38 4.67 -18.65
N VAL A 105 13.30 4.76 -19.43
CA VAL A 105 13.34 4.67 -20.90
C VAL A 105 14.18 5.80 -21.50
N GLY A 106 14.05 7.02 -21.02
CA GLY A 106 14.83 8.16 -21.50
C GLY A 106 16.33 8.03 -21.24
N MET A 107 16.72 7.55 -20.05
CA MET A 107 18.12 7.28 -19.70
C MET A 107 18.67 6.09 -20.50
N ALA A 108 17.92 4.98 -20.56
CA ALA A 108 18.28 3.82 -21.34
C ALA A 108 18.46 4.18 -22.83
N GLY A 109 17.54 4.99 -23.37
CA GLY A 109 17.63 5.52 -24.72
C GLY A 109 18.93 6.29 -24.94
N LYS A 110 19.22 7.31 -24.12
CA LYS A 110 20.43 8.15 -24.28
C LYS A 110 21.75 7.37 -24.19
N HIS A 111 21.83 6.38 -23.31
CA HIS A 111 23.07 5.65 -23.03
C HIS A 111 23.24 4.39 -23.88
N PHE A 112 22.16 3.74 -24.33
CA PHE A 112 22.21 2.42 -24.97
C PHE A 112 21.74 2.41 -26.44
N THR A 113 20.95 3.38 -26.92
CA THR A 113 20.66 3.49 -28.37
C THR A 113 21.89 3.96 -29.17
N ASN A 114 22.83 4.61 -28.49
CA ASN A 114 24.12 4.99 -29.03
C ASN A 114 25.16 3.85 -28.97
N ARG A 115 24.77 2.58 -29.13
CA ARG A 115 25.75 1.51 -29.40
C ARG A 115 26.52 1.71 -30.73
N ALA A 116 26.07 2.61 -31.62
CA ALA A 116 26.88 3.13 -32.73
C ALA A 116 27.96 4.13 -32.27
N ARG A 117 27.78 4.73 -31.09
CA ARG A 117 28.83 5.36 -30.27
C ARG A 117 29.30 4.32 -29.25
N GLY A 118 29.62 3.12 -29.74
CA GLY A 118 30.42 2.18 -28.98
C GLY A 118 31.64 2.95 -28.49
N SER A 119 31.70 3.20 -27.18
CA SER A 119 32.91 3.46 -26.44
C SER A 119 34.07 3.98 -27.29
N ALA A 120 33.95 5.18 -27.89
CA ALA A 120 35.08 5.76 -28.61
C ALA A 120 36.29 5.89 -27.65
N SER A 121 36.00 5.98 -26.34
CA SER A 121 36.98 5.92 -25.25
C SER A 121 37.55 4.52 -24.95
N LEU A 122 36.83 3.41 -25.16
CA LEU A 122 37.37 2.05 -24.92
C LEU A 122 37.96 1.42 -26.18
N ALA A 123 37.36 1.63 -27.35
CA ALA A 123 37.84 1.11 -28.63
C ALA A 123 39.14 1.81 -29.08
N MET A 124 39.41 3.03 -28.60
CA MET A 124 40.67 3.74 -28.88
C MET A 124 41.73 3.59 -27.80
N ARG A 125 41.50 2.75 -26.77
CA ARG A 125 42.49 2.54 -25.70
C ARG A 125 43.77 1.87 -26.23
N ASP A 126 43.63 0.99 -27.22
CA ASP A 126 44.75 0.33 -27.88
C ASP A 126 45.46 1.23 -28.91
N SER A 127 44.78 2.28 -29.41
CA SER A 127 45.31 3.21 -30.40
C SER A 127 45.86 4.51 -29.80
N GLN A 128 45.60 4.78 -28.52
CA GLN A 128 46.15 5.95 -27.84
C GLN A 128 47.54 5.62 -27.29
N PRO A 129 48.53 6.51 -27.47
CA PRO A 129 49.84 6.32 -26.87
C PRO A 129 49.69 6.27 -25.35
N ASP A 130 50.29 5.26 -24.73
CA ASP A 130 50.27 5.07 -23.29
C ASP A 130 50.81 6.34 -22.61
N SER A 131 49.92 7.09 -21.97
CA SER A 131 50.26 8.35 -21.31
C SER A 131 51.32 8.19 -20.23
N LEU A 132 51.43 6.99 -19.63
CA LEU A 132 52.50 6.67 -18.67
C LEU A 132 53.85 6.51 -19.37
N ALA A 133 53.89 5.84 -20.53
CA ALA A 133 55.11 5.69 -21.32
C ALA A 133 55.62 7.04 -21.82
N VAL A 134 54.72 7.94 -22.24
CA VAL A 134 55.08 9.31 -22.64
C VAL A 134 55.64 10.10 -21.45
N ALA A 135 54.99 10.05 -20.29
CA ALA A 135 55.48 10.74 -19.10
C ALA A 135 56.85 10.22 -18.64
N LEU A 136 57.07 8.89 -18.68
CA LEU A 136 58.36 8.29 -18.35
C LEU A 136 59.47 8.70 -19.33
N SER A 137 59.16 8.81 -20.62
CA SER A 137 60.13 9.27 -21.63
C SER A 137 60.56 10.72 -21.43
N GLN A 138 59.68 11.57 -20.87
CA GLN A 138 59.98 12.97 -20.55
C GLN A 138 60.75 13.15 -19.23
N LEU A 139 60.66 12.18 -18.31
CA LEU A 139 61.40 12.17 -17.05
C LEU A 139 62.79 11.52 -17.17
N GLY A 140 63.02 10.72 -18.22
CA GLY A 140 64.29 10.06 -18.50
C GLY A 140 65.23 10.79 -19.47
N ALA A 141 64.87 12.00 -19.91
CA ALA A 141 65.68 12.91 -20.73
C ALA A 141 66.16 14.09 -19.90
#